data_AF-A0A849WI70-F1
#
_entry.id   AF-A0A849WI70-F1
#
_cell.length_a   1.000
_cell.length_b   1.000
_cell.length_c   1.000
_cell.angle_alpha   90.00
_cell.angle_beta   90.00
_cell.angle_gamma   90.00
#
_symmetry.space_group_name_H-M   'P 1'
#
loop_
_entity.id
_entity.type
_entity.pdbx_description
1 polymer ?
#
loop_
_entity_poly.entity_id
_entity_poly.type
_entity_poly.pdbx_seq_one_letter_code
_entity_poly.pdbx_strand_id
1 'polypeptide(L)'
;MINFILNLLWLFLGGWTTAFSWFVSSFFMVVSIVGIPWARAAFNIGVLNLWPFGSQVRSREQISGADIGTGFFGFIGNILWFVFCGWWLALVHLGWAIILGITLIGIPFALQHLKLAKISLAPIGKTIVFK
;
A
#
# COMPACT_ATOMS: atom_id res chain seq x y z
N MET A 1 -1.67 0.94 -22.78
CA MET A 1 -0.49 1.76 -23.13
C MET A 1 -0.21 2.87 -22.11
N ILE A 2 -1.17 3.76 -21.81
CA ILE A 2 -0.93 4.90 -20.89
C ILE A 2 -0.51 4.50 -19.47
N ASN A 3 -1.13 3.46 -18.89
CA ASN A 3 -0.76 2.96 -17.57
C ASN A 3 0.70 2.48 -17.52
N PHE A 4 1.22 1.90 -18.60
CA PHE A 4 2.60 1.43 -18.64
C PHE A 4 3.59 2.60 -18.49
N ILE A 5 3.36 3.69 -19.26
CA ILE A 5 4.19 4.90 -19.20
C ILE A 5 4.12 5.53 -17.80
N LEU A 6 2.91 5.64 -17.22
CA LEU A 6 2.74 6.19 -15.88
C LEU A 6 3.45 5.34 -14.81
N ASN A 7 3.40 4.01 -14.90
CA ASN A 7 4.13 3.15 -13.97
C ASN A 7 5.64 3.24 -14.15
N LEU A 8 6.14 3.40 -15.38
CA LEU A 8 7.55 3.60 -15.62
C LEU A 8 8.04 4.91 -14.98
N LEU A 9 7.32 6.01 -15.20
CA LEU A 9 7.62 7.30 -14.55
C LEU A 9 7.50 7.23 -13.03
N TRP A 10 6.47 6.53 -12.54
CA TRP A 10 6.22 6.33 -11.11
C TRP A 10 7.42 5.71 -10.39
N LEU A 11 8.03 4.69 -10.99
CA LEU A 11 9.21 4.06 -10.43
C LEU A 11 10.28 5.13 -10.15
N PHE A 12 10.63 5.96 -11.12
CA PHE A 12 11.63 7.03 -10.95
C PHE A 12 11.19 8.15 -9.99
N LEU A 13 9.90 8.43 -9.89
CA LEU A 13 9.32 9.51 -9.06
C LEU A 13 9.07 9.11 -7.60
N GLY A 14 9.77 8.11 -7.06
CA GLY A 14 9.65 7.68 -5.67
C GLY A 14 8.82 6.40 -5.44
N GLY A 15 8.35 5.78 -6.52
CA GLY A 15 7.66 4.49 -6.46
C GLY A 15 8.53 3.38 -5.87
N TRP A 16 9.79 3.29 -6.32
CA TRP A 16 10.70 2.23 -5.83
C TRP A 16 11.08 2.41 -4.35
N THR A 17 11.31 3.65 -3.90
CA THR A 17 11.70 3.95 -2.51
C THR A 17 10.55 3.67 -1.54
N THR A 18 9.34 4.05 -1.91
CA THR A 18 8.15 3.76 -1.10
C THR A 18 7.83 2.26 -1.12
N ALA A 19 8.03 1.55 -2.24
CA ALA A 19 7.83 0.10 -2.31
C ALA A 19 8.82 -0.64 -1.42
N PHE A 20 10.08 -0.20 -1.40
CA PHE A 20 11.07 -0.70 -0.47
C PHE A 20 10.65 -0.52 1.00
N SER A 21 10.05 0.62 1.35
CA SER A 21 9.52 0.87 2.70
C SER A 21 8.42 -0.14 3.10
N TRP A 22 7.56 -0.52 2.16
CA TRP A 22 6.57 -1.59 2.35
C TRP A 22 7.21 -2.96 2.56
N PHE A 23 8.25 -3.30 1.79
CA PHE A 23 8.97 -4.57 1.95
C PHE A 23 9.71 -4.63 3.29
N VAL A 24 10.34 -3.53 3.72
CA VAL A 24 10.96 -3.43 5.04
C VAL A 24 9.92 -3.60 6.15
N SER A 25 8.76 -2.98 6.03
CA SER A 25 7.65 -3.15 6.99
C SER A 25 7.15 -4.59 7.05
N SER A 26 7.01 -5.23 5.88
CA SER A 26 6.64 -6.64 5.79
C SER A 26 7.69 -7.53 6.45
N PHE A 27 8.98 -7.26 6.24
CA PHE A 27 10.07 -8.01 6.85
C PHE A 27 10.07 -7.83 8.38
N PHE A 28 9.88 -6.61 8.87
CA PHE A 28 9.75 -6.33 10.30
C PHE A 28 8.58 -7.10 10.94
N MET A 29 7.43 -7.17 10.25
CA MET A 29 6.29 -7.98 10.69
C MET A 29 6.63 -9.47 10.80
N VAL A 30 7.40 -10.02 9.85
CA VAL A 30 7.87 -11.41 9.92
C VAL A 30 8.79 -11.61 11.13
N VAL A 31 9.76 -10.72 11.34
CA VAL A 31 10.72 -10.81 12.46
C VAL A 31 10.03 -10.70 13.82
N SER A 32 8.94 -9.91 13.93
CA SER A 32 8.19 -9.76 15.18
C SER A 32 7.47 -11.01 15.67
N ILE A 33 7.39 -12.07 14.85
CA ILE A 33 6.60 -13.31 15.03
C ILE A 33 5.09 -13.06 15.08
N VAL A 34 4.63 -12.12 15.90
CA VAL A 34 3.23 -11.71 16.05
C VAL A 34 2.66 -11.12 14.75
N GLY A 35 3.48 -10.42 13.97
CA GLY A 35 3.08 -9.82 12.69
C GLY A 35 3.09 -10.77 11.49
N ILE A 36 3.66 -11.98 11.63
CA ILE A 36 3.80 -12.97 10.54
C ILE A 36 2.51 -13.16 9.75
N PRO A 37 1.36 -13.45 10.38
CA PRO A 37 0.22 -13.85 9.58
C PRO A 37 -0.36 -12.67 8.76
N TRP A 38 -0.01 -11.41 9.10
CA TRP A 38 -0.46 -10.20 8.37
C TRP A 38 0.61 -9.63 7.43
N ALA A 39 1.87 -10.08 7.53
CA ALA A 39 2.98 -9.61 6.70
C ALA A 39 2.69 -9.71 5.19
N ARG A 40 2.01 -10.78 4.77
CA ARG A 40 1.60 -10.96 3.36
C ARG A 40 0.75 -9.81 2.83
N ALA A 41 -0.12 -9.22 3.66
CA ALA A 41 -0.94 -8.08 3.24
C ALA A 41 -0.05 -6.88 2.88
N ALA A 42 0.94 -6.59 3.73
CA ALA A 42 1.90 -5.52 3.50
C ALA A 42 2.76 -5.77 2.26
N PHE A 43 3.28 -6.99 2.10
CA PHE A 43 4.08 -7.37 0.94
C PHE A 43 3.30 -7.16 -0.37
N ASN A 44 2.04 -7.59 -0.42
CA ASN A 44 1.19 -7.42 -1.59
C ASN A 44 0.97 -5.93 -1.94
N ILE A 45 0.80 -5.06 -0.94
CA ILE A 45 0.72 -3.61 -1.21
C ILE A 45 2.07 -3.04 -1.65
N GLY A 46 3.19 -3.55 -1.16
CA GLY A 46 4.52 -3.21 -1.68
C GLY A 46 4.67 -3.56 -3.16
N VAL A 47 4.18 -4.72 -3.59
CA VAL A 47 4.14 -5.11 -5.01
C VAL A 47 3.22 -4.20 -5.82
N LEU A 48 2.01 -3.91 -5.32
CA LEU A 48 1.12 -2.90 -5.93
C LEU A 48 1.85 -1.55 -6.08
N ASN A 49 2.62 -1.17 -5.08
CA ASN A 49 3.31 0.10 -5.05
C ASN A 49 4.42 0.19 -6.11
N LEU A 50 4.97 -0.92 -6.62
CA LEU A 50 5.86 -0.89 -7.77
C LEU A 50 5.12 -0.53 -9.07
N TRP A 51 3.85 -0.93 -9.17
CA TRP A 51 3.06 -0.79 -10.39
C TRP A 51 1.60 -0.39 -10.11
N PRO A 52 1.35 0.82 -9.58
CA PRO A 52 0.05 1.17 -9.04
C PRO A 52 -1.00 1.57 -10.10
N PHE A 53 -0.59 2.06 -11.28
CA PHE A 53 -1.54 2.53 -12.29
C PHE A 53 -2.17 1.36 -13.05
N GLY A 54 -3.49 1.40 -13.19
CA GLY A 54 -4.28 0.29 -13.75
C GLY A 54 -4.76 -0.71 -12.69
N SER A 55 -4.38 -0.53 -11.41
CA SER A 55 -4.82 -1.39 -10.31
C SER A 55 -5.84 -0.69 -9.41
N GLN A 56 -6.70 -1.47 -8.76
CA GLN A 56 -7.61 -1.02 -7.71
C GLN A 56 -7.48 -1.90 -6.47
N VAL A 57 -7.55 -1.25 -5.32
CA VAL A 57 -7.68 -1.96 -4.04
C VAL A 57 -9.15 -2.03 -3.66
N ARG A 58 -9.66 -3.25 -3.51
CA ARG A 58 -11.05 -3.55 -3.15
C ARG A 58 -11.09 -4.33 -1.84
N SER A 59 -12.26 -4.37 -1.21
CA SER A 59 -12.49 -5.29 -0.09
C SER A 59 -12.38 -6.72 -0.62
N ARG A 60 -11.58 -7.55 0.04
CA ARG A 60 -11.46 -8.96 -0.33
C ARG A 60 -12.77 -9.71 -0.10
N GLU A 61 -13.49 -9.35 0.96
CA GLU A 61 -14.79 -9.94 1.30
C GLU A 61 -15.79 -9.85 0.14
N GLN A 62 -15.80 -8.73 -0.58
CA GLN A 62 -16.69 -8.49 -1.72
C GLN A 62 -16.30 -9.28 -2.97
N ILE A 63 -15.06 -9.77 -3.06
CA ILE A 63 -14.51 -10.43 -4.26
C ILE A 63 -14.44 -11.94 -4.09
N SER A 64 -13.97 -12.41 -2.94
CA SER A 64 -13.72 -13.84 -2.67
C SER A 64 -14.45 -14.38 -1.44
N GLY A 65 -15.32 -13.59 -0.82
CA GLY A 65 -16.00 -13.95 0.43
C GLY A 65 -15.17 -13.65 1.69
N ALA A 66 -15.81 -13.83 2.85
CA ALA A 66 -15.20 -13.54 4.14
C ALA A 66 -14.08 -14.53 4.48
N ASP A 67 -12.96 -14.00 5.00
CA ASP A 67 -11.84 -14.77 5.52
C ASP A 67 -11.37 -14.25 6.89
N ILE A 68 -10.37 -14.92 7.47
CA ILE A 68 -9.79 -14.52 8.77
C ILE A 68 -9.32 -13.07 8.80
N GLY A 69 -8.87 -12.53 7.66
CA GLY A 69 -8.35 -11.17 7.51
C GLY A 69 -9.42 -10.13 7.17
N THR A 70 -10.66 -10.51 6.85
CA THR A 70 -11.76 -9.56 6.63
C THR A 70 -12.66 -9.38 7.85
N GLY A 71 -12.61 -10.31 8.82
CA GLY A 71 -13.39 -10.27 10.06
C GLY A 71 -12.65 -9.65 11.25
N PHE A 72 -13.01 -10.09 12.46
CA PHE A 72 -12.47 -9.59 13.74
C PHE A 72 -10.94 -9.67 13.83
N PHE A 73 -10.33 -10.79 13.42
CA PHE A 73 -8.87 -10.93 13.44
C PHE A 73 -8.18 -9.97 12.47
N GLY A 74 -8.79 -9.68 11.32
CA GLY A 74 -8.33 -8.66 10.39
C GLY A 74 -8.35 -7.24 11.00
N PHE A 75 -9.38 -6.92 11.77
CA PHE A 75 -9.46 -5.66 12.50
C PHE A 75 -8.34 -5.53 13.54
N ILE A 76 -8.15 -6.54 14.38
CA ILE A 76 -7.04 -6.59 15.36
C ILE A 76 -5.69 -6.49 14.65
N GLY A 77 -5.54 -7.18 13.52
CA GLY A 77 -4.35 -7.07 12.69
C GLY A 77 -4.10 -5.67 12.16
N ASN A 78 -5.13 -4.95 11.73
CA ASN A 78 -5.00 -3.56 11.28
C ASN A 78 -4.61 -2.62 12.43
N ILE A 79 -5.07 -2.86 13.65
CA ILE A 79 -4.63 -2.09 14.83
C ILE A 79 -3.14 -2.31 15.08
N LEU A 80 -2.70 -3.57 15.16
CA LEU A 80 -1.28 -3.91 15.37
C LEU A 80 -0.42 -3.32 14.24
N TRP A 81 -0.86 -3.52 13.00
CA TRP A 81 -0.21 -2.96 11.83
C TRP A 81 -0.09 -1.44 11.92
N PHE A 82 -1.19 -0.74 12.24
CA PHE A 82 -1.19 0.71 12.31
C PHE A 82 -0.17 1.21 13.33
N VAL A 83 -0.13 0.63 14.54
CA VAL A 83 0.79 1.02 15.61
C VAL A 83 2.26 0.84 15.22
N PHE A 84 2.61 -0.28 14.58
CA PHE A 84 4.01 -0.60 14.29
C PHE A 84 4.51 -0.10 12.92
N CYS A 85 3.65 -0.11 11.90
CA CYS A 85 4.05 0.13 10.50
C CYS A 85 3.19 1.17 9.76
N GLY A 86 1.89 1.19 9.99
CA GLY A 86 0.94 1.86 9.10
C GLY A 86 1.04 3.39 9.08
N TRP A 87 1.21 4.03 10.24
CA TRP A 87 1.18 5.49 10.32
C TRP A 87 2.40 6.15 9.67
N TRP A 88 3.60 5.62 9.87
CA TRP A 88 4.80 6.22 9.28
C TRP A 88 4.91 5.94 7.78
N LEU A 89 4.43 4.78 7.28
CA LEU A 89 4.26 4.57 5.84
C LEU A 89 3.28 5.57 5.23
N ALA A 90 2.18 5.87 5.92
CA ALA A 90 1.24 6.89 5.48
C ALA A 90 1.90 8.27 5.40
N LEU A 91 2.75 8.63 6.36
CA LEU A 91 3.52 9.88 6.34
C LEU A 91 4.54 9.93 5.19
N VAL A 92 5.25 8.83 4.92
CA VAL A 92 6.16 8.75 3.76
C VAL A 92 5.39 9.02 2.47
N HIS A 93 4.24 8.38 2.28
CA HIS A 93 3.40 8.63 1.11
C HIS A 93 2.86 10.07 1.10
N LEU A 94 2.47 10.63 2.23
CA LEU A 94 2.00 12.02 2.32
C LEU A 94 3.10 13.02 1.93
N GLY A 95 4.33 12.80 2.37
CA GLY A 95 5.49 13.62 1.99
C GLY A 95 5.72 13.62 0.48
N TRP A 96 5.71 12.44 -0.14
CA TRP A 96 5.79 12.31 -1.60
C TRP A 96 4.61 12.97 -2.32
N ALA A 97 3.40 12.85 -1.79
CA ALA A 97 2.22 13.51 -2.36
C ALA A 97 2.36 15.03 -2.34
N ILE A 98 2.89 15.61 -1.27
CA ILE A 98 3.15 17.05 -1.18
C ILE A 98 4.21 17.47 -2.20
N ILE A 99 5.35 16.77 -2.24
CA ILE A 99 6.46 17.09 -3.15
C ILE A 99 6.01 17.06 -4.61
N LEU A 100 5.36 15.96 -5.04
CA LEU A 100 4.92 15.80 -6.42
C LEU A 100 3.74 16.73 -6.75
N GLY A 101 2.90 17.03 -5.76
CA GLY A 101 1.73 17.89 -5.90
C GLY A 101 2.05 19.37 -6.19
N ILE A 102 3.31 19.81 -5.99
CA ILE A 102 3.75 21.18 -6.31
C ILE A 102 3.70 21.45 -7.82
N THR A 103 3.82 20.42 -8.66
CA THR A 103 3.87 20.56 -10.11
C THR A 103 2.62 20.00 -10.78
N LEU A 104 2.15 20.63 -11.85
CA LEU A 104 1.00 20.15 -12.62
C LEU A 104 1.20 18.71 -13.14
N ILE A 105 2.42 18.39 -13.56
CA ILE A 105 2.80 17.06 -14.08
C ILE A 105 2.82 16.00 -12.96
N GLY A 106 3.18 16.39 -11.73
CA GLY A 106 3.29 15.49 -10.58
C GLY A 106 1.96 15.17 -9.90
N ILE A 107 0.90 15.97 -10.09
CA ILE A 107 -0.44 15.74 -9.53
C ILE A 107 -0.96 14.31 -9.69
N PRO A 108 -0.93 13.66 -10.88
CA PRO A 108 -1.41 12.27 -11.01
C PRO A 108 -0.65 11.28 -10.10
N PHE A 109 0.65 11.50 -9.87
CA PHE A 109 1.47 10.68 -8.98
C PHE A 109 1.18 11.01 -7.50
N ALA A 110 1.00 12.29 -7.17
CA ALA A 110 0.61 12.71 -5.83
C ALA A 110 -0.72 12.06 -5.39
N LEU A 111 -1.73 12.06 -6.27
CA LEU A 111 -3.00 11.39 -6.01
C LEU A 111 -2.83 9.89 -5.78
N GLN A 112 -1.87 9.26 -6.44
CA GLN A 112 -1.58 7.85 -6.24
C GLN A 112 -0.88 7.58 -4.88
N HIS A 113 0.04 8.45 -4.47
CA HIS A 113 0.60 8.42 -3.12
C HIS A 113 -0.48 8.61 -2.05
N LEU A 114 -1.45 9.52 -2.22
CA LEU A 114 -2.56 9.69 -1.27
C LEU A 114 -3.42 8.43 -1.13
N LYS A 115 -3.68 7.70 -2.23
CA LYS A 115 -4.38 6.41 -2.17
C LYS A 115 -3.59 5.38 -1.36
N LEU A 116 -2.28 5.30 -1.59
CA LEU A 116 -1.41 4.37 -0.87
C LEU A 116 -1.22 4.77 0.59
N ALA A 117 -1.22 6.07 0.92
CA ALA A 117 -1.25 6.55 2.30
C ALA A 117 -2.51 6.03 3.02
N LYS A 118 -3.69 6.14 2.39
CA LYS A 118 -4.93 5.59 2.95
C LYS A 118 -4.87 4.07 3.14
N ILE A 119 -4.30 3.34 2.19
CA ILE A 119 -4.13 1.87 2.29
C ILE A 119 -3.13 1.51 3.40
N SER A 120 -2.09 2.34 3.60
CA SER A 120 -1.08 2.16 4.65
C SER A 120 -1.68 2.11 6.05
N LEU A 121 -2.82 2.77 6.27
CA LEU A 121 -3.49 2.75 7.57
C LEU A 121 -4.10 1.40 7.92
N ALA A 122 -4.63 0.68 6.91
CA ALA A 122 -5.34 -0.59 7.11
C ALA A 122 -5.31 -1.48 5.84
N PRO A 123 -4.19 -2.18 5.58
CA PRO A 123 -4.03 -2.99 4.37
C PRO A 123 -4.66 -4.39 4.49
N ILE A 124 -4.97 -4.85 5.70
CA ILE A 124 -5.49 -6.21 5.92
C ILE A 124 -6.96 -6.29 5.51
N GLY A 125 -7.35 -7.42 4.91
CA GLY A 125 -8.67 -7.62 4.32
C GLY A 125 -8.84 -6.97 2.93
N LYS A 126 -7.76 -6.46 2.34
CA LYS A 126 -7.76 -5.90 0.99
C LYS A 126 -7.26 -6.90 -0.06
N THR A 127 -7.70 -6.69 -1.29
CA THR A 127 -7.21 -7.40 -2.48
C THR A 127 -6.98 -6.42 -3.63
N ILE A 128 -6.08 -6.77 -4.53
CA ILE A 128 -5.70 -5.98 -5.70
C ILE A 128 -6.40 -6.58 -6.91
N VAL A 129 -7.15 -5.76 -7.64
CA VAL A 129 -7.76 -6.12 -8.92
C VAL A 129 -7.19 -5.23 -10.02
N PHE A 130 -6.94 -5.81 -11.18
CA PHE A 130 -6.49 -5.06 -12.36
C PHE A 130 -7.71 -4.59 -13.16
N LYS A 131 -7.64 -3.37 -13.69
CA LYS A 131 -8.63 -2.81 -14.60
C LYS A 131 -8.31 -3.16 -16.04
#